data_AF-X1B3X0-F1
#
_entry.id   AF-X1B3X0-F1
#
_cell.length_a   1.000
_cell.length_b   1.000
_cell.length_c   1.000
_cell.angle_alpha   90.00
_cell.angle_beta   90.00
_cell.angle_gamma   90.00
#
_symmetry.space_group_name_H-M   'P 1'
#
loop_
_entity.id
_entity.type
_entity.pdbx_description
1 polymer ?
#
loop_
_entity_poly.entity_id
_entity_poly.type
_entity_poly.pdbx_seq_one_letter_code
_entity_poly.pdbx_strand_id
1 'polypeptide(L)'
;MKKIRVDIDKCTGCRTCETICSLTHDDRATINPRKARIRIFKDDKEGVNLPLIARSPNQIEYVKAPTITIDEKTCNTVQFWSLFKPADVECNFCTNCVTWCITDALTLVEP
;
A
#
# COMPACT_ATOMS: atom_id res chain seq x y z
N MET A 1 18.61 -0.03 6.88
CA MET A 1 17.72 -0.38 5.74
C MET A 1 16.55 0.59 5.75
N LYS A 2 16.24 1.25 4.62
CA LYS A 2 15.08 2.16 4.54
C LYS A 2 13.79 1.38 4.79
N LYS A 3 12.92 1.91 5.66
CA LYS A 3 11.59 1.34 5.94
C LYS A 3 10.55 2.45 5.78
N ILE A 4 9.36 2.11 5.30
CA ILE A 4 8.22 3.01 5.37
C ILE A 4 7.35 2.50 6.51
N ARG A 5 7.17 3.34 7.53
CA ARG A 5 6.20 3.08 8.60
C ARG A 5 4.83 3.50 8.12
N VAL A 6 3.86 2.61 8.35
CA VAL A 6 2.44 2.83 8.05
C VAL A 6 1.71 3.02 9.38
N ASP A 7 1.03 4.15 9.52
CA ASP A 7 0.13 4.47 10.61
C ASP A 7 -1.31 4.40 10.08
N ILE A 8 -2.01 3.32 10.42
CA ILE A 8 -3.31 2.97 9.85
C ILE A 8 -4.39 3.94 10.35
N ASP A 9 -4.29 4.40 11.59
CA ASP A 9 -5.26 5.32 12.20
C ASP A 9 -5.25 6.70 11.54
N LYS A 10 -4.12 7.09 10.97
CA LYS A 10 -3.99 8.34 10.19
C LYS A 10 -4.39 8.18 8.72
N CYS A 11 -4.61 6.96 8.23
CA CYS A 11 -4.95 6.73 6.84
C CYS A 11 -6.44 6.99 6.57
N THR A 12 -6.74 7.99 5.75
CA THR A 12 -8.12 8.31 5.34
C THR A 12 -8.60 7.53 4.12
N GLY A 13 -7.71 6.75 3.49
CA GLY A 13 -8.01 6.02 2.26
C GLY A 13 -8.15 6.91 1.02
N CYS A 14 -7.57 8.11 1.00
CA CYS A 14 -7.67 9.06 -0.11
C CYS A 14 -7.02 8.60 -1.43
N ARG A 15 -6.16 7.57 -1.39
CA ARG A 15 -5.43 6.99 -2.53
C ARG A 15 -4.50 7.94 -3.29
N THR A 16 -4.17 9.11 -2.75
CA THR A 16 -3.14 10.00 -3.33
C THR A 16 -1.81 9.28 -3.54
N CYS A 17 -1.44 8.38 -2.62
CA CYS A 17 -0.25 7.54 -2.74
C CYS A 17 -0.29 6.60 -3.97
N GLU A 18 -1.46 6.05 -4.33
CA GLU A 18 -1.62 5.23 -5.54
C GLU A 18 -1.47 6.08 -6.81
N THR A 19 -2.11 7.25 -6.81
CA THR A 19 -2.08 8.19 -7.92
C THR A 19 -0.65 8.65 -8.22
N ILE A 20 0.06 9.19 -7.23
CA ILE A 20 1.41 9.70 -7.44
C ILE A 20 2.39 8.58 -7.77
N CYS A 21 2.24 7.40 -7.15
CA CYS A 21 3.13 6.27 -7.41
C CYS A 21 2.96 5.73 -8.83
N SER A 22 1.72 5.57 -9.30
CA SER A 22 1.47 5.14 -10.68
C SER A 22 1.96 6.17 -11.70
N LEU A 23 1.71 7.46 -11.46
CA LEU A 23 2.21 8.54 -12.32
C LEU A 23 3.74 8.58 -12.39
N THR A 24 4.41 8.40 -11.26
CA THR A 24 5.89 8.41 -11.17
C THR A 24 6.53 7.26 -11.94
N HIS A 25 5.85 6.11 -12.01
CA HIS A 25 6.45 4.85 -12.49
C HIS A 25 5.78 4.30 -13.75
N ASP A 26 4.99 5.12 -14.44
CA ASP A 26 4.48 4.83 -15.76
C ASP A 26 5.26 5.64 -16.80
N ASP A 27 5.90 4.97 -17.76
CA ASP A 27 6.75 5.61 -18.78
C ASP A 27 5.99 6.62 -19.66
N ARG A 28 4.65 6.55 -19.68
CA ARG A 28 3.78 7.44 -20.44
C ARG A 28 3.16 8.54 -19.57
N ALA A 29 3.60 8.67 -18.31
CA ALA A 29 3.04 9.58 -17.32
C ALA A 29 1.52 9.48 -17.18
N THR A 30 0.97 8.26 -17.28
CA THR A 30 -0.46 8.02 -17.09
C THR A 30 -0.77 7.63 -15.65
N ILE A 31 -1.92 8.07 -15.14
CA ILE A 31 -2.41 7.65 -13.83
C ILE A 31 -3.12 6.31 -14.01
N ASN A 32 -2.51 5.25 -13.47
CA ASN A 32 -3.11 3.93 -13.41
C ASN A 32 -2.84 3.30 -12.04
N PRO A 33 -3.74 3.45 -11.06
CA PRO A 33 -3.56 2.91 -9.72
C PRO A 33 -3.27 1.41 -9.69
N ARG A 34 -3.68 0.63 -10.71
CA ARG A 34 -3.36 -0.81 -10.80
C ARG A 34 -1.86 -1.08 -10.98
N LYS A 35 -1.09 -0.10 -11.48
CA LYS A 35 0.37 -0.17 -11.62
C LYS A 35 1.12 0.46 -10.45
N ALA A 36 0.42 1.02 -9.46
CA ALA A 36 1.07 1.61 -8.30
C ALA A 36 1.74 0.53 -7.45
N ARG A 37 2.95 0.84 -6.96
CA ARG A 37 3.75 -0.01 -6.05
C ARG A 37 3.29 0.11 -4.59
N ILE A 38 2.23 0.88 -4.33
CA ILE A 38 1.51 0.97 -3.07
C ILE A 38 0.02 1.02 -3.38
N ARG A 39 -0.81 0.30 -2.63
CA ARG A 39 -2.27 0.22 -2.81
C ARG A 39 -2.97 0.30 -1.47
N ILE A 40 -4.12 0.95 -1.42
CA ILE A 40 -4.96 0.99 -0.23
C ILE A 40 -5.98 -0.14 -0.33
N PHE A 41 -5.84 -1.11 0.58
CA PHE A 41 -6.96 -1.98 0.93
C PHE A 41 -7.96 -1.18 1.78
N LYS A 42 -9.23 -1.25 1.42
CA LYS A 42 -10.29 -0.52 2.09
C LYS A 42 -11.38 -1.50 2.51
N ASP A 43 -11.62 -1.56 3.82
CA ASP A 43 -12.76 -2.26 4.40
C ASP A 43 -13.71 -1.22 4.96
N ASP A 44 -14.71 -0.83 4.15
CA ASP A 44 -15.69 0.18 4.54
C ASP A 44 -16.58 -0.29 5.70
N LYS A 45 -16.74 -1.61 5.89
CA LYS A 45 -17.56 -2.17 6.95
C LYS A 45 -16.87 -2.03 8.30
N GLU A 46 -15.58 -2.35 8.34
CA GLU A 46 -14.76 -2.29 9.56
C GLU A 46 -14.08 -0.92 9.74
N GLY A 47 -14.25 0.00 8.79
CA GLY A 47 -13.68 1.34 8.81
C GLY A 47 -12.14 1.32 8.73
N VAL A 48 -11.57 0.40 7.96
CA VAL A 48 -10.11 0.21 7.84
C VAL A 48 -9.61 0.70 6.49
N ASN A 49 -8.59 1.55 6.50
CA ASN A 49 -7.80 1.90 5.33
C ASN A 49 -6.35 1.44 5.56
N LEU A 50 -5.95 0.37 4.87
CA LEU A 50 -4.62 -0.22 5.04
C LEU A 50 -3.76 0.02 3.79
N PRO A 51 -2.74 0.88 3.88
CA PRO A 51 -1.70 0.98 2.86
C PRO A 51 -0.85 -0.28 2.79
N LEU A 52 -0.80 -0.89 1.60
CA LEU A 52 0.00 -2.07 1.29
C LEU A 52 1.08 -1.68 0.29
N ILE A 53 2.33 -1.94 0.63
CA ILE A 53 3.48 -1.63 -0.22
C ILE A 53 3.93 -2.91 -0.91
N ALA A 54 4.10 -2.86 -2.23
CA ALA A 54 4.51 -4.00 -3.01
C ALA A 54 5.97 -4.37 -2.67
N ARG A 55 6.21 -5.64 -2.35
CA ARG A 55 7.52 -6.21 -2.06
C ARG A 55 7.83 -7.32 -3.06
N SER A 56 9.09 -7.73 -3.13
CA SER A 56 9.51 -8.90 -3.92
C SER A 56 8.55 -10.09 -3.68
N PRO A 57 8.15 -10.82 -4.73
CA PRO A 57 7.27 -12.00 -4.62
C PRO A 57 7.80 -13.06 -3.64
N ASN A 58 9.11 -13.07 -3.39
CA ASN A 58 9.80 -13.98 -2.49
C ASN A 58 9.77 -13.53 -1.02
N GLN A 59 9.26 -12.33 -0.73
CA GLN A 59 9.18 -11.73 0.62
C GLN A 59 7.75 -11.45 1.08
N ILE A 60 6.75 -11.87 0.31
CA ILE A 60 5.37 -11.77 0.76
C ILE A 60 5.18 -12.88 1.79
N GLU A 61 5.16 -12.50 3.07
CA GLU A 61 4.53 -13.31 4.11
C GLU A 61 3.07 -13.50 3.68
N TYR A 62 2.84 -14.63 3.02
CA TYR A 62 1.53 -15.11 2.62
C TYR A 62 0.66 -15.13 3.87
N VAL A 63 -0.31 -14.23 3.93
CA VAL A 63 -1.41 -14.45 4.86
C VAL A 63 -2.29 -15.55 4.25
N LYS A 64 -2.00 -16.81 4.57
CA LYS A 64 -2.87 -17.97 4.32
C LYS A 64 -4.13 -17.98 5.21
N ALA A 65 -4.36 -16.94 5.99
CA ALA A 65 -5.58 -16.78 6.77
C ALA A 65 -6.57 -15.92 5.96
N PRO A 66 -7.83 -16.35 5.72
CA PRO A 66 -8.81 -15.58 4.95
C PRO A 66 -9.16 -14.23 5.61
N THR A 67 -8.82 -14.09 6.89
CA THR A 67 -8.98 -12.88 7.68
C THR A 67 -7.75 -12.62 8.55
N ILE A 68 -7.37 -11.35 8.73
CA ILE A 68 -6.38 -10.91 9.72
C ILE A 68 -6.97 -9.90 10.67
N THR A 69 -6.57 -9.97 11.94
CA THR A 69 -6.91 -8.94 12.92
C THR A 69 -5.77 -7.92 12.95
N ILE A 70 -6.09 -6.66 12.66
CA ILE A 70 -5.18 -5.52 12.79
C ILE A 70 -5.83 -4.56 13.79
N ASP A 71 -5.18 -4.34 14.93
CA ASP A 71 -5.66 -3.44 15.98
C ASP A 71 -7.15 -3.68 16.32
N GLU A 72 -7.47 -4.94 16.65
CA GLU A 72 -8.83 -5.45 16.98
C GLU A 72 -9.83 -5.52 15.81
N LYS A 73 -9.49 -5.01 14.61
CA LYS A 73 -10.36 -5.02 13.43
C LYS A 73 -10.06 -6.21 12.52
N THR A 74 -11.09 -6.92 12.07
CA THR A 74 -10.93 -8.14 11.26
C THR A 74 -11.07 -7.84 9.76
N CYS A 75 -10.00 -8.00 8.98
CA CYS A 75 -9.93 -7.66 7.55
C CYS A 75 -9.84 -8.91 6.66
N ASN A 76 -10.50 -8.92 5.48
CA ASN A 76 -10.41 -10.03 4.50
C ASN A 76 -9.15 -9.95 3.63
N THR A 77 -8.36 -11.03 3.59
CA THR A 77 -7.04 -11.05 2.95
C THR A 77 -7.06 -11.47 1.49
N VAL A 78 -8.16 -12.01 0.97
CA VAL A 78 -8.31 -12.41 -0.44
C VAL A 78 -8.15 -11.18 -1.35
N GLN A 79 -8.53 -10.00 -0.87
CA GLN A 79 -8.32 -8.75 -1.61
C GLN A 79 -6.84 -8.36 -1.73
N PHE A 80 -5.96 -8.82 -0.84
CA PHE A 80 -4.53 -8.52 -0.94
C PHE A 80 -3.90 -9.13 -2.19
N TRP A 81 -4.36 -10.32 -2.59
CA TRP A 81 -3.90 -11.01 -3.79
C TRP A 81 -4.37 -10.33 -5.10
N SER A 82 -5.58 -9.76 -5.13
CA SER A 82 -6.12 -9.11 -6.32
C SER A 82 -5.51 -7.72 -6.59
N LEU A 83 -4.94 -7.08 -5.56
CA LEU A 83 -4.37 -5.75 -5.68
C LEU A 83 -3.07 -5.71 -6.51
N PHE A 84 -2.31 -6.81 -6.60
CA PHE A 84 -0.96 -6.82 -7.18
C PHE A 84 -0.72 -7.90 -8.27
N LYS A 85 -1.76 -8.42 -8.92
CA LYS A 85 -1.59 -9.33 -10.07
C LYS A 85 -1.40 -8.58 -11.40
N PRO A 86 -0.35 -8.86 -12.20
CA PRO A 86 0.78 -9.78 -11.96
C PRO A 86 1.96 -9.12 -11.23
N ALA A 87 2.85 -9.98 -10.74
CA ALA A 87 3.91 -9.82 -9.75
C ALA A 87 5.09 -8.87 -10.09
N ASP A 88 4.94 -7.96 -11.06
CA ASP A 88 6.06 -7.22 -11.65
C ASP A 88 6.25 -5.80 -11.05
N VAL A 89 5.51 -5.47 -10.00
CA VAL A 89 5.61 -4.17 -9.31
C VAL A 89 6.28 -4.34 -7.96
N GLU A 90 7.54 -3.92 -7.86
CA GLU A 90 8.29 -3.87 -6.60
C GLU A 90 8.55 -2.41 -6.20
N CYS A 91 8.33 -2.09 -4.92
CA CYS A 91 8.65 -0.76 -4.41
C CYS A 91 10.16 -0.54 -4.31
N ASN A 92 10.66 0.52 -4.94
CA ASN A 92 12.06 0.95 -4.86
C ASN A 92 12.31 2.04 -3.79
N PHE A 93 11.34 2.30 -2.92
CA PHE A 93 11.44 3.30 -1.84
C PHE A 93 11.80 4.72 -2.32
N CYS A 94 11.23 5.17 -3.45
CA CYS A 94 11.40 6.53 -3.99
C CYS A 94 10.74 7.65 -3.16
N THR A 95 9.97 7.28 -2.12
CA THR A 95 9.32 8.17 -1.14
C THR A 95 8.28 9.16 -1.66
N ASN A 96 7.94 9.19 -2.95
CA ASN A 96 6.87 10.08 -3.45
C ASN A 96 5.53 9.88 -2.75
N CYS A 97 5.18 8.64 -2.37
CA CYS A 97 3.98 8.36 -1.60
C CYS A 97 4.01 8.93 -0.18
N VAL A 98 5.20 9.05 0.43
CA VAL A 98 5.41 9.67 1.75
C VAL A 98 5.25 11.18 1.61
N THR A 99 5.93 11.81 0.64
CA THR A 99 5.86 13.26 0.40
C THR A 99 4.44 13.78 0.16
N TRP A 100 3.61 12.99 -0.51
CA TRP A 100 2.22 13.35 -0.84
C TRP A 100 1.18 12.88 0.20
N CYS A 101 1.61 12.23 1.28
CA CYS A 101 0.70 11.79 2.33
C CYS A 101 0.45 12.93 3.32
N ILE A 102 -0.56 13.76 3.05
CA ILE A 102 -0.87 14.95 3.88
C ILE A 102 -1.25 14.63 5.34
N THR A 103 -1.64 13.39 5.64
CA THR A 103 -2.01 12.97 6.99
C THR A 103 -0.83 12.36 7.76
N ASP A 104 0.35 12.27 7.15
CA ASP A 104 1.54 11.59 7.69
C ASP A 104 1.30 10.13 8.09
N ALA A 105 0.34 9.46 7.43
CA ALA A 105 0.10 8.03 7.59
C ALA A 105 1.26 7.17 7.04
N LEU A 106 2.10 7.75 6.17
CA LEU A 106 3.28 7.12 5.61
C LEU A 106 4.50 7.94 6.01
N THR A 107 5.49 7.33 6.66
CA THR A 107 6.73 8.01 7.06
C THR A 107 7.95 7.17 6.70
N LEU A 108 9.01 7.82 6.19
CA LEU A 108 10.30 7.16 5.99
C LEU A 108 10.99 7.03 7.34
N VAL A 109 11.36 5.81 7.71
CA VAL A 109 12.22 5.51 8.84
C VAL A 109 13.59 5.15 8.27
N GLU A 110 14.54 6.04 8.50
CA GLU A 110 15.95 5.76 8.26
C GLU A 110 16.51 4.95 9.45
N PRO A 111 17.48 4.04 9.22
CA PRO A 111 18.08 3.24 10.28
C PRO A 111 18.80 4.08 11.33
#